data_AF-A0AAV8HWA0-F1
#
_entry.id   AF-A0AAV8HWA0-F1
#
_cell.length_a   1.000
_cell.length_b   1.000
_cell.length_c   1.000
_cell.angle_alpha   90.00
_cell.angle_beta   90.00
_cell.angle_gamma   90.00
#
_symmetry.space_group_name_H-M   'P 1'
#
loop_
_entity.id
_entity.type
_entity.pdbx_description
1 polymer ?
#
loop_
_entity_poly.entity_id
_entity_poly.type
_entity_poly.pdbx_seq_one_letter_code
_entity_poly.pdbx_strand_id
1 'polypeptide(L)'
;MGRNCEVCKEVQFKYKCPACLAPYCSVACFKKHKESLCQKSETPVKQATTNELTPPPTNLLEKEIKSNVEVNLHSREVIEVEEERWIVSKEQFSSLAECKELRDALKSEELKKLILRIDSSEEPEQELDKAMGGQFFHEFTEKILDIFSQKDG
;
A
#
# COMPACT_ATOMS: atom_id res chain seq x y z
N MET A 1 17.12 32.42 7.10
CA MET A 1 16.26 32.65 5.92
C MET A 1 15.40 31.41 5.72
N GLY A 2 14.07 31.56 5.71
CA GLY A 2 13.16 30.43 5.45
C GLY A 2 13.27 29.97 4.00
N ARG A 3 13.01 28.68 3.70
CA ARG A 3 12.95 28.23 2.30
C ARG A 3 11.62 28.67 1.67
N ASN A 4 11.62 28.82 0.36
CA ASN A 4 10.42 29.15 -0.40
C ASN A 4 9.68 27.88 -0.85
N CYS A 5 8.43 28.04 -1.27
CA CYS A 5 7.64 27.02 -1.95
C CYS A 5 8.36 26.59 -3.24
N GLU A 6 8.57 25.30 -3.44
CA GLU A 6 9.23 24.76 -4.64
C GLU A 6 8.36 24.94 -5.90
N VAL A 7 7.05 25.05 -5.72
CA VAL A 7 6.04 25.07 -6.79
C VAL A 7 5.88 26.46 -7.38
N CYS A 8 5.70 27.49 -6.55
CA CYS A 8 5.52 28.86 -7.02
C CYS A 8 6.78 29.73 -6.83
N LYS A 9 7.71 29.36 -5.94
CA LYS A 9 8.95 30.09 -5.61
C LYS A 9 8.77 31.53 -5.09
N GLU A 10 7.55 32.04 -5.04
CA GLU A 10 7.21 33.41 -4.65
C GLU A 10 7.16 33.64 -3.14
N VAL A 11 6.74 32.64 -2.37
CA VAL A 11 6.48 32.78 -0.92
C VAL A 11 7.17 31.69 -0.10
N GLN A 12 7.34 31.94 1.20
CA GLN A 12 7.86 30.95 2.15
C GLN A 12 6.95 29.72 2.23
N PHE A 13 7.55 28.54 2.41
CA PHE A 13 6.76 27.32 2.56
C PHE A 13 6.08 27.27 3.92
N LYS A 14 4.89 26.67 3.94
CA LYS A 14 4.13 26.42 5.18
C LYS A 14 4.03 24.93 5.48
N TYR A 15 4.12 24.09 4.46
CA TYR A 15 3.93 22.65 4.54
C TYR A 15 4.98 21.91 3.69
N LYS A 16 5.06 20.58 3.85
CA LYS A 16 5.93 19.70 3.06
C LYS A 16 5.14 18.53 2.51
N CYS A 17 5.46 18.11 1.29
CA CYS A 17 4.83 16.95 0.67
C CYS A 17 5.20 15.66 1.45
N PRO A 18 4.24 14.78 1.83
CA PRO A 18 4.58 13.53 2.52
C PRO A 18 5.31 12.53 1.63
N ALA A 19 5.23 12.67 0.30
CA ALA A 19 5.83 11.73 -0.66
C ALA A 19 7.29 12.05 -1.02
N CYS A 20 7.65 13.33 -1.17
CA CYS A 20 9.00 13.75 -1.59
C CYS A 20 9.60 14.87 -0.73
N LEU A 21 8.91 15.27 0.34
CA LEU A 21 9.31 16.35 1.25
C LEU A 21 9.49 17.75 0.61
N ALA A 22 9.08 17.91 -0.65
CA ALA A 22 9.12 19.18 -1.35
C ALA A 22 8.33 20.25 -0.57
N PRO A 23 8.94 21.41 -0.28
CA PRO A 23 8.30 22.49 0.47
C PRO A 23 7.23 23.18 -0.39
N TYR A 24 6.04 23.43 0.17
CA TYR A 24 4.96 24.15 -0.52
C TYR A 24 4.21 25.13 0.40
N CYS A 25 3.54 26.12 -0.19
CA CYS A 25 2.84 27.17 0.58
C CYS A 25 1.35 26.93 0.78
N SER A 26 0.67 26.25 -0.16
CA SER A 26 -0.79 26.08 -0.15
C SER A 26 -1.25 24.80 -0.84
N VAL A 27 -2.52 24.44 -0.64
CA VAL A 27 -3.16 23.29 -1.30
C VAL A 27 -3.14 23.41 -2.83
N ALA A 28 -3.22 24.63 -3.37
CA ALA A 28 -3.10 24.86 -4.81
C ALA A 28 -1.71 24.46 -5.34
N CYS A 29 -0.65 24.79 -4.58
CA CYS A 29 0.71 24.33 -4.91
C CYS A 29 0.86 22.83 -4.73
N PHE A 30 0.22 22.23 -3.72
CA PHE A 30 0.23 20.78 -3.53
C PHE A 30 -0.40 20.01 -4.70
N LYS A 31 -1.53 20.47 -5.25
CA LYS A 31 -2.17 19.84 -6.41
C LYS A 31 -1.30 19.92 -7.66
N LYS A 32 -0.78 21.12 -7.97
CA LYS A 32 0.16 21.33 -9.09
C LYS A 32 1.43 20.47 -8.95
N HIS A 33 1.92 20.32 -7.73
CA HIS A 33 3.06 19.45 -7.43
C HIS A 33 2.74 17.97 -7.65
N LYS A 34 1.54 17.51 -7.28
CA LYS A 34 1.12 16.11 -7.50
C LYS A 34 0.94 15.79 -9.00
N GLU A 35 0.45 16.76 -9.77
CA GLU A 35 0.30 16.66 -11.23
C GLU A 35 1.67 16.69 -11.96
N SER A 36 2.67 17.37 -11.40
CA SER A 36 4.03 17.42 -11.94
C SER A 36 4.92 16.37 -11.26
N LEU A 37 4.79 15.12 -11.72
CA LEU A 37 5.68 13.98 -11.42
C LEU A 37 6.33 14.09 -10.04
N CYS A 38 5.51 13.95 -8.99
CA CYS A 38 5.96 13.87 -7.60
C CYS A 38 6.79 12.58 -7.42
N GLN A 39 8.03 12.59 -7.92
CA GLN A 39 8.94 11.46 -7.82
C GLN A 39 9.43 11.42 -6.38
N LYS A 40 9.23 10.27 -5.73
CA LYS A 40 9.90 9.95 -4.47
C LYS A 40 11.39 10.15 -4.70
N SER A 41 11.96 11.15 -4.03
CA SER A 41 13.39 11.40 -4.07
C SER A 41 14.07 10.25 -3.34
N GLU A 42 14.58 9.27 -4.10
CA GLU A 42 15.61 8.38 -3.60
C GLU A 42 16.81 9.25 -3.22
N THR A 43 17.10 9.29 -1.93
CA THR A 43 18.21 10.05 -1.35
C THR A 43 19.53 9.68 -2.03
N PRO A 44 20.23 10.61 -2.68
CA PRO A 44 21.64 10.42 -2.96
C PRO A 44 22.40 10.50 -1.63
N VAL A 45 22.90 9.36 -1.19
CA VAL A 45 23.91 9.28 -0.12
C VAL A 45 25.10 10.15 -0.53
N LYS A 46 25.31 11.28 0.15
CA LYS A 46 26.64 11.90 0.26
C LYS A 46 26.90 12.34 1.70
N GLN A 47 27.63 11.44 2.35
CA GLN A 47 28.78 11.67 3.22
C GLN A 47 28.74 12.83 4.23
N ALA A 48 28.92 12.41 5.48
CA ALA A 48 29.05 13.18 6.70
C ALA A 48 30.26 14.14 6.72
N THR A 49 30.09 15.23 7.47
CA THR A 49 31.06 15.83 8.41
C THR A 49 30.24 16.65 9.42
N THR A 50 29.85 16.06 10.56
CA THR A 50 30.48 16.11 11.90
C THR A 50 30.45 17.50 12.55
N ASN A 51 29.70 17.59 13.65
CA ASN A 51 30.10 18.05 15.00
C ASN A 51 28.78 18.34 15.76
N GLU A 52 28.30 17.41 16.61
CA GLU A 52 28.58 17.38 18.08
C GLU A 52 27.99 18.67 18.73
N LEU A 53 27.03 18.69 19.64
CA LEU A 53 26.78 17.99 20.91
C LEU A 53 25.24 18.06 21.15
N THR A 54 24.50 17.20 21.84
CA THR A 54 24.76 16.07 22.74
C THR A 54 23.46 15.22 22.80
N PRO A 55 23.54 13.93 23.18
CA PRO A 55 22.43 12.97 23.23
C PRO A 55 21.93 12.74 24.68
N PRO A 56 21.31 11.59 25.04
CA PRO A 56 19.87 11.38 25.33
C PRO A 56 19.68 10.98 26.84
N PRO A 57 18.57 10.37 27.33
CA PRO A 57 18.34 8.94 27.06
C PRO A 57 16.87 8.43 27.12
N THR A 58 16.71 7.22 26.56
CA THR A 58 15.79 6.13 26.98
C THR A 58 14.28 6.33 26.79
N ASN A 59 13.56 5.51 26.04
CA ASN A 59 13.69 4.06 25.92
C ASN A 59 13.63 3.54 24.47
N LEU A 60 14.69 2.81 24.12
CA LEU A 60 14.74 1.64 23.23
C LEU A 60 13.70 0.61 23.73
N LEU A 61 13.16 -0.36 23.01
CA LEU A 61 13.47 -1.10 21.79
C LEU A 61 12.14 -1.86 21.53
N GLU A 62 11.67 -2.09 20.32
CA GLU A 62 12.04 -3.22 19.44
C GLU A 62 11.29 -2.97 18.11
N LYS A 63 11.97 -2.73 16.97
CA LYS A 63 12.52 -3.75 16.04
C LYS A 63 11.57 -4.94 15.88
N GLU A 64 11.08 -5.39 14.73
CA GLU A 64 11.31 -5.26 13.28
C GLU A 64 9.97 -5.71 12.67
N ILE A 65 9.39 -5.14 11.63
CA ILE A 65 9.62 -5.43 10.21
C ILE A 65 8.71 -4.41 9.48
N LYS A 66 9.25 -3.41 8.77
CA LYS A 66 8.45 -2.58 7.87
C LYS A 66 8.55 -3.19 6.47
N SER A 67 7.65 -4.13 6.18
CA SER A 67 7.39 -4.52 4.79
C SER A 67 6.84 -3.28 4.08
N ASN A 68 7.66 -2.76 3.18
CA ASN A 68 7.42 -1.54 2.44
C ASN A 68 6.62 -1.92 1.18
N VAL A 69 5.34 -2.25 1.36
CA VAL A 69 4.44 -2.49 0.23
C VAL A 69 3.66 -1.22 -0.05
N GLU A 70 4.09 -0.53 -1.08
CA GLU A 70 3.43 0.62 -1.67
C GLU A 70 2.16 0.13 -2.36
N VAL A 71 1.04 0.12 -1.62
CA VAL A 71 -0.29 -0.13 -2.17
C VAL A 71 -0.65 1.02 -3.11
N ASN A 72 -0.44 0.80 -4.41
CA ASN A 72 -0.96 1.64 -5.46
C ASN A 72 -2.48 1.39 -5.53
N LEU A 73 -3.23 2.14 -4.73
CA LEU A 73 -4.69 2.16 -4.75
C LEU A 73 -5.12 2.77 -6.09
N HIS A 74 -5.20 1.94 -7.13
CA HIS A 74 -5.90 2.28 -8.36
C HIS A 74 -7.31 2.75 -7.97
N SER A 75 -7.75 3.84 -8.61
CA SER A 75 -9.13 4.30 -8.50
C SER A 75 -10.05 3.11 -8.68
N ARG A 76 -10.71 2.69 -7.60
CA ARG A 76 -11.65 1.58 -7.57
C ARG A 76 -12.74 1.83 -8.60
N GLU A 77 -12.58 1.26 -9.78
CA GLU A 77 -13.62 1.22 -10.78
C GLU A 77 -14.80 0.48 -10.15
N VAL A 78 -15.98 1.09 -10.20
CA VAL A 78 -17.20 0.46 -9.72
C VAL A 78 -17.53 -0.60 -10.76
N ILE A 79 -17.20 -1.85 -10.45
CA ILE A 79 -17.60 -2.99 -11.29
C ILE A 79 -19.12 -3.13 -11.12
N GLU A 80 -19.88 -2.91 -12.19
CA GLU A 80 -21.30 -3.28 -12.24
C GLU A 80 -21.37 -4.80 -12.29
N VAL A 81 -21.71 -5.41 -11.15
CA VAL A 81 -21.85 -6.86 -11.03
C VAL A 81 -23.28 -7.23 -11.42
N GLU A 82 -23.45 -7.99 -12.50
CA GLU A 82 -24.77 -8.41 -13.01
C GLU A 82 -25.51 -9.32 -12.02
N GLU A 83 -24.79 -10.01 -11.14
CA GLU A 83 -25.36 -11.01 -10.22
C GLU A 83 -24.84 -10.83 -8.79
N GLU A 84 -25.75 -10.54 -7.85
CA GLU A 84 -25.43 -10.30 -6.43
C GLU A 84 -24.69 -11.47 -5.76
N ARG A 85 -24.83 -12.70 -6.28
CA ARG A 85 -24.14 -13.89 -5.77
C ARG A 85 -22.62 -13.88 -5.96
N TRP A 86 -22.10 -13.00 -6.82
CA TRP A 86 -20.66 -12.83 -7.06
C TRP A 86 -20.05 -11.85 -6.06
N ILE A 87 -20.88 -11.15 -5.28
CA ILE A 87 -20.46 -10.19 -4.28
C ILE A 87 -20.31 -10.91 -2.95
N VAL A 88 -19.10 -10.83 -2.37
CA VAL A 88 -18.83 -11.32 -1.02
C VAL A 88 -19.66 -10.53 -0.01
N SER A 89 -20.51 -11.20 0.75
CA SER A 89 -21.34 -10.57 1.78
C SER A 89 -20.50 -10.11 2.96
N LYS A 90 -21.06 -9.20 3.78
CA LYS A 90 -20.37 -8.75 5.02
C LYS A 90 -20.07 -9.93 5.96
N GLU A 91 -20.97 -10.91 6.03
CA GLU A 91 -20.83 -12.07 6.91
C GLU A 91 -19.75 -13.05 6.41
N GLN A 92 -19.64 -13.23 5.10
CA GLN A 92 -18.56 -13.99 4.48
C GLN A 92 -17.22 -13.30 4.71
N PHE A 93 -17.15 -11.98 4.53
CA PHE A 93 -15.93 -11.20 4.79
C PHE A 93 -15.49 -11.29 6.25
N SER A 94 -16.44 -11.24 7.20
CA SER A 94 -16.15 -11.49 8.62
C SER A 94 -15.60 -12.89 8.87
N SER A 95 -16.17 -13.93 8.24
CA SER A 95 -15.65 -15.30 8.37
C SER A 95 -14.24 -15.46 7.81
N LEU A 96 -13.91 -14.79 6.70
CA LEU A 96 -12.53 -14.74 6.19
C LEU A 96 -11.56 -14.10 7.19
N ALA A 97 -11.96 -12.99 7.82
CA ALA A 97 -11.13 -12.27 8.78
C ALA A 97 -10.86 -13.07 10.07
N GLU A 98 -11.81 -13.91 10.49
CA GLU A 98 -11.69 -14.77 11.66
C GLU A 98 -10.88 -16.05 11.39
N CYS A 99 -10.75 -16.47 10.13
CA CYS A 99 -9.99 -17.66 9.77
C CYS A 99 -8.48 -17.48 10.02
N LYS A 100 -7.98 -18.19 11.04
CA LYS A 100 -6.56 -18.17 11.40
C LYS A 100 -5.66 -18.67 10.27
N GLU A 101 -6.06 -19.72 9.56
CA GLU A 101 -5.25 -20.29 8.48
C GLU A 101 -5.07 -19.31 7.32
N LEU A 102 -6.13 -18.61 6.92
CA LEU A 102 -6.02 -17.56 5.90
C LEU A 102 -5.16 -16.41 6.36
N ARG A 103 -5.32 -15.96 7.61
CA ARG A 103 -4.48 -14.92 8.20
C ARG A 103 -3.01 -15.31 8.27
N ASP A 104 -2.72 -16.58 8.57
CA ASP A 104 -1.37 -17.10 8.59
C ASP A 104 -0.79 -17.22 7.18
N ALA A 105 -1.58 -17.68 6.20
CA ALA A 105 -1.19 -17.68 4.79
C ALA A 105 -0.84 -16.25 4.30
N LEU A 106 -1.66 -15.26 4.67
CA LEU A 106 -1.42 -13.85 4.35
C LEU A 106 -0.17 -13.25 5.03
N LYS A 107 0.50 -13.96 5.95
CA LYS A 107 1.81 -13.52 6.44
C LYS A 107 2.90 -13.68 5.37
N SER A 108 2.75 -14.58 4.41
CA SER A 108 3.68 -14.70 3.27
C SER A 108 3.70 -13.43 2.45
N GLU A 109 4.90 -12.92 2.21
CA GLU A 109 5.10 -11.72 1.39
C GLU A 109 4.91 -12.03 -0.11
N GLU A 110 5.19 -13.27 -0.53
CA GLU A 110 4.96 -13.75 -1.89
C GLU A 110 3.47 -13.77 -2.21
N LEU A 111 2.64 -14.30 -1.31
CA LEU A 111 1.19 -14.32 -1.47
C LEU A 111 0.61 -12.90 -1.52
N LYS A 112 1.02 -12.02 -0.61
CA LYS A 112 0.59 -10.61 -0.62
C LYS A 112 0.95 -9.92 -1.93
N LYS A 113 2.19 -10.10 -2.42
CA LYS A 113 2.64 -9.52 -3.69
C LYS A 113 1.82 -10.03 -4.87
N LEU A 114 1.46 -11.32 -4.86
CA LEU A 114 0.64 -11.92 -5.90
C LEU A 114 -0.79 -11.35 -5.89
N ILE A 115 -1.43 -11.27 -4.72
CA ILE A 115 -2.77 -10.66 -4.59
C ILE A 115 -2.75 -9.20 -5.06
N LEU A 116 -1.75 -8.43 -4.63
CA LEU A 116 -1.61 -7.02 -5.02
C LEU A 116 -1.33 -6.85 -6.52
N ARG A 117 -0.56 -7.77 -7.10
CA ARG A 117 -0.30 -7.79 -8.54
C ARG A 117 -1.59 -8.01 -9.33
N ILE A 118 -2.45 -8.93 -8.90
CA ILE A 118 -3.76 -9.16 -9.52
C ILE A 118 -4.65 -7.91 -9.36
N ASP A 119 -4.79 -7.40 -8.13
CA ASP A 119 -5.67 -6.25 -7.81
C ASP A 119 -5.25 -4.94 -8.49
N SER A 120 -3.95 -4.76 -8.73
CA SER A 120 -3.41 -3.56 -9.40
C SER A 120 -3.11 -3.76 -10.89
N SER A 121 -3.50 -4.90 -11.48
CA SER A 121 -3.24 -5.21 -12.89
C SER A 121 -4.19 -4.46 -13.82
N GLU A 122 -3.71 -4.08 -15.01
CA GLU A 122 -4.57 -3.64 -16.12
C GLU A 122 -5.35 -4.82 -16.73
N GLU A 123 -4.84 -6.05 -16.56
CA GLU A 123 -5.45 -7.30 -17.04
C GLU A 123 -5.58 -8.29 -15.86
N PRO A 124 -6.52 -8.08 -14.91
CA PRO A 124 -6.63 -8.85 -13.67
C PRO A 124 -7.01 -10.31 -13.90
N GLU A 125 -7.87 -10.61 -14.87
CA GLU A 125 -8.27 -11.99 -15.21
C GLU A 125 -7.08 -12.85 -15.65
N GLN A 126 -6.21 -12.31 -16.50
CA GLN A 126 -5.03 -13.04 -16.97
C GLN A 126 -3.99 -13.26 -15.87
N GLU A 127 -3.81 -12.28 -14.98
CA GLU A 127 -2.91 -12.43 -13.84
C GLU A 127 -3.48 -13.41 -12.80
N LEU A 128 -4.80 -13.45 -12.65
CA LEU A 128 -5.48 -14.47 -11.85
C LEU A 128 -5.26 -15.86 -12.43
N ASP A 129 -5.48 -16.08 -13.73
CA ASP A 129 -5.27 -17.38 -14.38
C ASP A 129 -3.83 -17.89 -14.20
N LYS A 130 -2.84 -17.00 -14.37
CA LYS A 130 -1.43 -17.33 -14.11
C LYS A 130 -1.20 -17.72 -12.65
N ALA A 131 -1.81 -17.00 -11.71
CA ALA A 131 -1.70 -17.27 -10.29
C ALA A 131 -2.34 -18.60 -9.90
N MET A 132 -3.50 -18.95 -10.48
CA MET A 132 -4.20 -20.21 -10.28
C MET A 132 -3.40 -21.44 -10.75
N GLY A 133 -2.45 -21.27 -11.68
CA GLY A 133 -1.51 -22.32 -12.06
C GLY A 133 -0.47 -22.67 -10.97
N GLY A 134 -0.35 -21.87 -9.91
CA GLY A 134 0.56 -22.11 -8.79
C GLY A 134 -0.12 -22.78 -7.59
N GLN A 135 0.53 -23.79 -7.01
CA GLN A 135 -0.02 -24.56 -5.88
C GLN A 135 -0.36 -23.69 -4.67
N PHE A 136 0.50 -22.72 -4.32
CA PHE A 136 0.33 -21.88 -3.14
C PHE A 136 -0.88 -20.95 -3.21
N PHE A 137 -1.12 -20.35 -4.38
CA PHE A 137 -2.27 -19.46 -4.56
C PHE A 137 -3.56 -20.26 -4.71
N HIS A 138 -3.51 -21.38 -5.43
CA HIS A 138 -4.63 -22.31 -5.54
C HIS A 138 -5.13 -22.79 -4.17
N GLU A 139 -4.23 -23.30 -3.32
CA GLU A 139 -4.59 -23.76 -1.97
C GLU A 139 -5.20 -22.61 -1.13
N PHE A 140 -4.67 -21.40 -1.27
CA PHE A 140 -5.23 -20.22 -0.61
C PHE A 140 -6.65 -19.92 -1.08
N THR A 141 -6.92 -19.99 -2.38
CA THR A 141 -8.26 -19.76 -2.94
C THR A 141 -9.26 -20.85 -2.59
N GLU A 142 -8.85 -22.13 -2.56
CA GLU A 142 -9.71 -23.22 -2.12
C GLU A 142 -10.17 -23.03 -0.67
N LYS A 143 -9.26 -22.60 0.22
CA LYS A 143 -9.62 -22.30 1.62
C LYS A 143 -10.63 -21.16 1.74
N ILE A 144 -10.57 -20.17 0.85
CA ILE A 144 -11.59 -19.10 0.81
C ILE A 144 -12.94 -19.70 0.40
N LEU A 145 -12.97 -20.55 -0.63
CA LEU A 145 -14.18 -21.21 -1.12
C LEU A 145 -14.79 -22.16 -0.08
N ASP A 146 -13.96 -22.88 0.69
CA ASP A 146 -14.41 -23.75 1.78
C ASP A 146 -15.15 -22.95 2.85
N ILE A 147 -14.65 -21.77 3.24
CA ILE A 147 -15.31 -20.90 4.23
C ILE A 147 -16.67 -20.42 3.72
N PHE A 148 -16.79 -20.15 2.42
CA PHE A 148 -18.05 -19.77 1.82
C PHE A 148 -19.04 -20.95 1.78
N SER A 149 -18.54 -22.16 1.49
CA SER A 149 -19.35 -23.37 1.37
C SER A 149 -19.82 -23.94 2.72
N GLN A 150 -19.12 -23.64 3.82
CA GLN A 150 -19.47 -24.12 5.17
C GLN A 150 -20.70 -23.45 5.79
N LYS A 151 -21.24 -22.39 5.19
CA LYS A 151 -22.32 -21.56 5.77
C LYS A 151 -23.70 -21.74 5.12
N ASP A 152 -23.82 -22.57 4.08
CA ASP A 152 -25.08 -22.91 3.43
C ASP A 152 -25.82 -24.11 4.09
N GLY A 153 -25.46 -24.47 5.33
CA GLY A 153 -26.02 -25.59 6.09
C GLY A 153 -26.89 -25.19 7.28
#